data_AF-A0A2M9J480-F1
#
_entry.id   AF-A0A2M9J480-F1
#
_cell.length_a   1.000
_cell.length_b   1.000
_cell.length_c   1.000
_cell.angle_alpha   90.00
_cell.angle_beta   90.00
_cell.angle_gamma   90.00
#
_symmetry.space_group_name_H-M   'P 1'
#
loop_
_entity.id
_entity.type
_entity.pdbx_description
1 polymer ?
#
loop_
_entity_poly.entity_id
_entity_poly.type
_entity_poly.pdbx_seq_one_letter_code
_entity_poly.pdbx_strand_id
1 'polypeptide(L)'
;MVVVLAWSERAACGQGDADALFAEGTRQHDAATLCTRCPVRTECLAHALDQRIEFGVWGGMTERERRALLRRRPDVASWRRLLETARAEHTHPARGRAPLPRREAGPQAGPAHQDMGRTATSV
;
A
#
# COMPACT_ATOMS: atom_id res chain seq x y z
N MET A 1 11.18 23.83 -18.03
CA MET A 1 11.48 24.07 -16.61
C MET A 1 11.47 22.70 -15.92
N VAL A 2 12.63 22.07 -15.76
CA VAL A 2 12.73 20.77 -15.11
C VAL A 2 12.63 21.03 -13.61
N VAL A 3 11.52 20.63 -12.99
CA VAL A 3 11.40 20.68 -11.54
C VAL A 3 12.33 19.60 -11.00
N VAL A 4 13.58 19.97 -10.67
CA VAL A 4 14.42 19.09 -9.88
C VAL A 4 13.72 18.96 -8.53
N LEU A 5 13.16 17.79 -8.30
CA LEU A 5 12.39 17.55 -7.09
C LEU A 5 13.40 17.47 -5.94
N ALA A 6 13.42 18.45 -5.04
CA ALA A 6 14.43 18.54 -3.96
C ALA A 6 14.60 17.27 -3.09
N TRP A 7 13.68 16.31 -3.16
CA TRP A 7 13.84 14.99 -2.55
C TRP A 7 14.83 14.09 -3.31
N SER A 8 14.89 14.15 -4.65
CA SER A 8 15.72 13.25 -5.46
C SER A 8 17.21 13.49 -5.24
N GLU A 9 17.61 14.71 -4.87
CA GLU A 9 18.99 15.07 -4.53
C GLU A 9 19.51 14.30 -3.31
N ARG A 10 18.62 13.81 -2.43
CA ARG A 10 18.98 13.00 -1.26
C ARG A 10 18.91 11.49 -1.52
N ALA A 11 18.69 11.06 -2.77
CA ALA A 11 18.58 9.65 -3.10
C ALA A 11 19.93 8.95 -2.99
N ALA A 12 19.99 7.89 -2.17
CA ALA A 12 21.23 7.12 -1.97
C ALA A 12 21.73 6.44 -3.25
N CYS A 13 20.81 6.09 -4.17
CA CYS A 13 21.16 5.46 -5.45
C CYS A 13 21.77 6.43 -6.47
N GLY A 14 21.68 7.75 -6.25
CA GLY A 14 22.27 8.74 -7.17
C GLY A 14 23.80 8.74 -7.22
N GLN A 15 24.45 8.09 -6.26
CA GLN A 15 25.90 7.90 -6.20
C GLN A 15 26.36 6.54 -6.74
N GLY A 16 25.41 5.67 -7.13
CA GLY A 16 25.68 4.32 -7.63
C GLY A 16 25.55 4.20 -9.14
N ASP A 17 25.57 2.96 -9.63
CA ASP A 17 25.30 2.65 -11.04
C ASP A 17 23.81 2.87 -11.36
N ALA A 18 23.53 3.88 -12.19
CA ALA A 18 22.17 4.19 -12.62
C ALA A 18 21.59 3.09 -13.51
N ASP A 19 22.40 2.42 -14.33
CA ASP A 19 21.94 1.41 -15.28
C ASP A 19 21.41 0.16 -14.55
N ALA A 20 21.96 -0.13 -13.36
CA ALA A 20 21.46 -1.19 -12.49
C ALA A 20 19.98 -0.98 -12.11
N LEU A 21 19.51 0.27 -11.95
CA LEU A 21 18.11 0.56 -11.63
C LEU A 21 17.15 0.27 -12.79
N PHE A 22 17.65 0.22 -14.02
CA PHE A 22 16.89 -0.07 -15.23
C PHE A 22 17.15 -1.48 -15.77
N ALA A 23 17.85 -2.32 -15.01
CA ALA A 23 18.10 -3.71 -15.34
C ALA A 23 16.79 -4.52 -15.47
N GLU A 24 16.87 -5.64 -16.21
CA GLU A 24 15.76 -6.55 -16.42
C GLU A 24 15.87 -7.82 -15.56
N GLY A 25 14.73 -8.48 -15.33
CA GLY A 25 14.68 -9.78 -14.67
C GLY A 25 15.16 -9.74 -13.21
N THR A 26 15.96 -10.73 -12.81
CA THR A 26 16.44 -10.89 -11.42
C THR A 26 17.31 -9.72 -10.96
N ARG A 27 18.08 -9.10 -11.86
CA ARG A 27 18.94 -7.94 -11.55
C ARG A 27 18.14 -6.72 -11.08
N GLN A 28 16.88 -6.62 -11.50
CA GLN A 28 15.97 -5.56 -11.05
C GLN A 28 15.58 -5.73 -9.57
N HIS A 29 15.53 -6.97 -9.07
CA HIS A 29 15.28 -7.25 -7.66
C HIS A 29 16.50 -6.86 -6.80
N ASP A 30 17.72 -7.16 -7.26
CA ASP A 30 18.94 -6.78 -6.56
C ASP A 30 19.06 -5.25 -6.45
N ALA A 31 18.74 -4.53 -7.53
CA ALA A 31 18.68 -3.06 -7.51
C ALA A 31 17.61 -2.52 -6.54
N ALA A 32 16.49 -3.21 -6.36
CA ALA A 32 15.47 -2.83 -5.37
C ALA A 32 16.00 -2.89 -3.93
N THR A 33 16.96 -3.77 -3.63
CA THR A 33 17.56 -3.86 -2.29
C THR A 33 18.37 -2.62 -1.91
N LEU A 34 18.96 -1.91 -2.89
CA LEU A 34 19.69 -0.65 -2.68
C LEU A 34 18.79 0.42 -2.04
N CYS A 35 17.50 0.36 -2.32
CA CYS A 35 16.55 1.30 -1.78
C CYS A 35 16.32 1.12 -0.27
N THR A 36 16.66 -0.02 0.35
CA THR A 36 16.25 -0.39 1.73
C THR A 36 16.45 0.73 2.76
N ARG A 37 17.60 1.41 2.73
CA ARG A 37 17.97 2.48 3.67
C ARG A 37 17.93 3.89 3.06
N CYS A 38 17.40 4.04 1.85
CA CYS A 38 17.33 5.34 1.19
C CYS A 38 16.36 6.26 1.94
N PRO A 39 16.75 7.50 2.30
CA PRO A 39 15.93 8.39 3.14
C PRO A 39 14.68 8.91 2.41
N VAL A 40 14.65 8.79 1.08
CA VAL A 40 13.60 9.33 0.20
C VAL A 40 12.80 8.24 -0.54
N ARG A 41 12.80 7.01 -0.01
CA ARG A 41 12.04 5.88 -0.62
C ARG A 41 10.57 6.20 -0.85
N THR A 42 9.95 6.86 0.14
CA THR A 42 8.51 7.16 0.13
C THR A 42 8.18 8.14 -0.98
N GLU A 43 8.94 9.23 -1.06
CA GLU A 43 8.81 10.29 -2.07
C GLU A 43 9.10 9.74 -3.47
N CYS A 44 10.12 8.90 -3.59
CA CYS A 44 10.51 8.24 -4.85
C CYS A 44 9.43 7.28 -5.36
N LEU A 45 8.91 6.40 -4.50
CA LEU A 45 7.85 5.47 -4.88
C LEU A 45 6.54 6.20 -5.22
N ALA A 46 6.17 7.19 -4.39
CA ALA A 46 4.99 8.00 -4.63
C ALA A 46 5.04 8.69 -6.00
N HIS A 47 6.17 9.31 -6.33
CA HIS A 47 6.35 9.97 -7.61
C HIS A 47 6.18 8.99 -8.79
N ALA A 48 6.78 7.80 -8.70
CA ALA A 48 6.65 6.78 -9.75
C ALA A 48 5.21 6.29 -9.92
N LEU A 49 4.46 6.14 -8.84
CA LEU A 49 3.06 5.70 -8.89
C LEU A 49 2.12 6.81 -9.40
N ASP A 50 2.29 8.03 -8.92
CA ASP A 50 1.48 9.19 -9.33
C ASP A 50 1.72 9.55 -10.80
N GLN A 51 2.96 9.49 -11.27
CA GLN A 51 3.33 9.76 -12.67
C GLN A 51 3.24 8.52 -13.57
N ARG A 52 2.87 7.36 -13.02
CA ARG A 52 2.79 6.07 -13.73
C ARG A 52 4.07 5.75 -14.52
N ILE A 53 5.22 5.98 -13.89
CA ILE A 53 6.52 5.69 -14.50
C ILE A 53 6.65 4.18 -14.73
N GLU A 54 6.80 3.81 -15.99
CA GLU A 54 6.76 2.43 -16.45
C GLU A 54 8.04 1.69 -16.03
N PHE A 55 9.21 2.22 -16.37
CA PHE A 55 10.46 1.46 -16.27
C PHE A 55 11.25 1.68 -14.98
N GLY A 56 12.11 0.70 -14.69
CA GLY A 56 13.11 0.74 -13.62
C GLY A 56 12.59 0.50 -12.21
N VAL A 57 13.50 0.55 -11.24
CA VAL A 57 13.25 0.41 -9.81
C VAL A 57 12.99 1.78 -9.19
N TRP A 58 11.90 1.90 -8.44
CA TRP A 58 11.53 3.15 -7.75
C TRP A 58 11.13 2.86 -6.31
N GLY A 59 11.80 3.52 -5.35
CA GLY A 59 11.55 3.39 -3.92
C GLY A 59 11.64 1.96 -3.36
N GLY A 60 12.32 1.06 -4.08
CA GLY A 60 12.45 -0.36 -3.74
C GLY A 60 11.35 -1.25 -4.30
N MET A 61 10.60 -0.79 -5.30
CA MET A 61 9.67 -1.63 -6.07
C MET A 61 10.12 -1.72 -7.52
N THR A 62 10.10 -2.94 -8.06
CA THR A 62 10.22 -3.22 -9.49
C THR A 62 8.99 -2.71 -10.26
N GLU A 63 9.13 -2.59 -11.57
CA GLU A 63 8.02 -2.23 -12.46
C GLU A 63 6.81 -3.16 -12.27
N ARG A 64 7.06 -4.48 -12.26
CA ARG A 64 6.01 -5.49 -12.13
C ARG A 64 5.19 -5.32 -10.85
N GLU A 65 5.87 -5.02 -9.74
CA GLU A 65 5.24 -4.80 -8.44
C GLU A 65 4.42 -3.50 -8.43
N ARG A 66 4.95 -2.40 -9.00
CA ARG A 66 4.20 -1.15 -9.12
C ARG A 66 2.94 -1.33 -9.97
N ARG A 67 3.04 -1.98 -11.13
CA ARG A 67 1.87 -2.28 -11.97
C ARG A 67 0.83 -3.11 -11.22
N ALA A 68 1.26 -4.10 -10.43
CA ALA A 68 0.35 -4.89 -9.60
C ALA A 68 -0.34 -4.05 -8.52
N LEU A 69 0.37 -3.13 -7.88
CA LEU A 69 -0.18 -2.23 -6.87
C LEU A 69 -1.22 -1.27 -7.47
N LEU A 70 -0.92 -0.65 -8.62
CA LEU A 70 -1.85 0.24 -9.33
C LEU A 70 -3.15 -0.47 -9.73
N ARG A 71 -3.07 -1.74 -10.18
CA ARG A 71 -4.27 -2.54 -10.48
C ARG A 71 -5.11 -2.87 -9.24
N ARG A 72 -4.47 -3.08 -8.10
CA ARG A 72 -5.16 -3.42 -6.83
C ARG A 72 -5.81 -2.21 -6.16
N ARG A 73 -5.36 -0.99 -6.48
CA ARG A 73 -5.85 0.26 -5.89
C ARG A 73 -6.11 1.33 -6.95
N PRO A 74 -7.13 1.13 -7.81
CA PRO A 74 -7.45 2.08 -8.89
C PRO A 74 -8.05 3.41 -8.37
N ASP A 75 -8.50 3.43 -7.11
CA ASP A 75 -9.20 4.54 -6.45
C ASP A 75 -8.27 5.54 -5.74
N VAL A 76 -6.97 5.24 -5.65
CA VAL A 76 -6.00 6.13 -5.00
C VAL A 76 -5.66 7.30 -5.92
N ALA A 77 -6.14 8.50 -5.56
CA ALA A 77 -5.91 9.74 -6.32
C ALA A 77 -4.54 10.40 -6.05
N SER A 78 -3.91 10.13 -4.90
CA SER A 78 -2.57 10.64 -4.57
C SER A 78 -1.79 9.63 -3.74
N TRP A 79 -0.82 8.99 -4.37
CA TRP A 79 0.11 8.06 -3.72
C TRP A 79 1.04 8.78 -2.77
N ARG A 80 1.45 10.02 -3.08
CA ARG A 80 2.22 10.86 -2.15
C ARG A 80 1.53 10.97 -0.80
N ARG A 81 0.27 11.43 -0.77
CA ARG A 81 -0.46 11.61 0.49
C ARG A 81 -0.62 10.29 1.26
N LEU A 82 -0.97 9.22 0.55
CA LEU A 82 -1.19 7.90 1.14
C LEU A 82 0.10 7.37 1.79
N LEU A 83 1.21 7.39 1.07
CA LEU A 83 2.47 6.80 1.54
C LEU A 83 3.16 7.68 2.60
N GLU A 84 3.07 9.01 2.52
CA GLU A 84 3.58 9.91 3.56
C GLU A 84 2.83 9.72 4.89
N THR A 85 1.50 9.56 4.83
CA THR A 85 0.68 9.26 6.03
C THR A 85 1.11 7.94 6.65
N ALA A 86 1.24 6.89 5.84
CA ALA A 86 1.71 5.59 6.32
C ALA A 86 3.11 5.69 6.96
N ARG A 87 4.06 6.40 6.33
CA ARG A 87 5.40 6.60 6.89
C ARG A 87 5.36 7.31 8.25
N ALA A 88 4.55 8.36 8.38
CA ALA A 88 4.40 9.10 9.63
C ALA A 88 3.87 8.20 10.77
N GLU A 89 2.85 7.38 10.49
CA GLU A 89 2.29 6.42 11.45
C GLU A 89 3.32 5.36 11.92
N HIS A 90 4.22 4.92 11.03
CA HIS A 90 5.26 3.93 11.39
C HIS A 90 6.46 4.57 12.12
N THR A 91 6.85 5.79 11.74
CA THR A 91 8.00 6.50 12.34
C THR A 91 7.66 7.02 13.74
N HIS A 92 6.41 7.42 13.93
CA HIS A 92 5.85 7.79 15.21
C HIS A 92 4.79 6.76 15.59
N PRO A 93 5.17 5.56 16.07
CA PRO A 93 4.21 4.68 16.70
C PRO A 93 3.72 5.43 17.93
N ALA A 94 2.56 6.08 17.82
CA ALA A 94 2.02 6.87 18.90
C ALA A 94 2.02 6.03 20.18
N ARG A 95 2.80 6.48 21.15
CA ARG A 95 2.47 6.35 22.56
C ARG A 95 1.01 6.83 22.68
N GLY A 96 0.07 5.90 22.83
CA GLY A 96 -1.35 6.24 23.03
C GLY A 96 -2.26 6.14 21.81
N ARG A 97 -2.27 5.01 21.09
CA ARG A 97 -3.51 4.62 20.40
C ARG A 97 -4.56 4.31 21.46
N ALA A 98 -5.48 5.25 21.70
CA ALA A 98 -6.70 4.94 22.44
C ALA A 98 -7.45 3.79 21.72
N PRO A 99 -8.06 2.84 22.43
CA PRO A 99 -8.75 1.71 21.82
C PRO A 99 -9.84 2.21 20.85
N LEU A 100 -9.96 1.55 19.70
CA LEU A 100 -11.12 1.73 18.84
C LEU A 100 -12.39 1.41 19.67
N PRO A 101 -13.48 2.22 19.59
CA PRO A 101 -14.72 1.87 20.26
C PRO A 101 -15.20 0.52 19.74
N ARG A 102 -15.49 -0.41 20.66
CA ARG A 102 -16.12 -1.69 20.30
C ARG A 102 -17.45 -1.37 19.64
N ARG A 103 -17.67 -1.86 18.41
CA ARG A 103 -19.02 -1.90 17.84
C ARG A 103 -19.83 -2.84 18.73
N GLU A 104 -20.74 -2.29 19.51
CA GLU A 104 -21.70 -3.09 20.27
C GLU A 104 -22.50 -3.93 19.27
N ALA A 105 -22.44 -5.25 19.43
CA ALA A 105 -23.28 -6.16 18.67
C ALA A 105 -24.72 -5.89 19.09
N GLY A 106 -25.50 -5.27 18.20
CA GLY A 106 -26.93 -5.05 18.41
C GLY A 106 -27.66 -6.37 18.70
N PRO A 107 -28.78 -6.32 19.44
CA PRO A 107 -29.49 -7.52 19.88
C PRO A 107 -29.98 -8.29 18.66
N GLN A 108 -29.56 -9.55 18.60
CA GLN A 108 -29.95 -10.49 17.56
C GLN A 108 -31.42 -10.87 17.80
N ALA A 109 -32.29 -10.32 16.94
CA ALA A 109 -33.69 -10.71 16.85
C ALA A 109 -33.76 -12.18 16.41
N GLY A 110 -34.06 -13.08 17.35
CA GLY A 110 -34.38 -14.47 17.03
C GLY A 110 -35.71 -14.55 16.29
N PRO A 111 -35.87 -15.45 15.28
CA PRO A 111 -37.14 -15.59 14.60
C PRO A 111 -38.16 -16.29 15.50
N ALA A 112 -39.35 -15.70 15.55
CA ALA A 112 -40.55 -16.29 16.12
C ALA A 112 -40.92 -17.56 15.34
N HIS A 113 -40.85 -18.73 15.99
CA HIS A 113 -41.41 -19.96 15.45
C HIS A 113 -42.89 -20.00 15.87
N GLN A 114 -43.78 -19.61 14.96
CA GLN A 114 -45.21 -19.81 15.13
C GLN A 114 -45.59 -21.25 14.76
N ASP A 115 -46.39 -21.81 15.66
CA ASP A 115 -47.15 -23.05 15.56
C ASP A 115 -48.08 -23.05 14.33
N MET A 116 -48.35 -24.24 13.78
CA MET A 116 -49.69 -24.71 13.41
C MET A 116 -49.61 -26.08 12.73
N GLY A 117 -50.37 -27.02 13.28
CA GLY A 117 -50.27 -28.46 13.01
C GLY A 117 -50.95 -28.98 11.76
N ARG A 118 -50.75 -30.28 11.52
CA ARG A 118 -51.75 -31.27 11.06
C ARG A 118 -51.08 -32.61 10.81
N THR A 119 -51.56 -33.66 11.46
CA THR A 119 -51.92 -34.92 10.80
C THR A 119 -52.76 -35.78 11.73
N ALA A 120 -53.98 -36.06 11.31
CA ALA A 120 -54.81 -37.15 11.79
C ALA A 120 -54.42 -38.45 11.03
N THR A 121 -54.91 -39.61 11.51
CA THR A 121 -54.80 -41.00 10.98
C THR A 121 -53.67 -41.79 11.68
N SER A 122 -53.84 -42.95 12.34
CA SER A 122 -54.92 -43.94 12.50
C SER A 122 -54.60 -44.83 13.71
N VAL A 123 -55.60 -45.23 14.51
CA VAL A 123 -56.04 -46.64 14.72
C VAL A 123 -57.49 -46.64 15.18
#